data_AF-A0A1W9NVJ4-F1
#
_entry.id   AF-A0A1W9NVJ4-F1
#
_cell.length_a   1.000
_cell.length_b   1.000
_cell.length_c   1.000
_cell.angle_alpha   90.00
_cell.angle_beta   90.00
_cell.angle_gamma   90.00
#
_symmetry.space_group_name_H-M   'P 1'
#
loop_
_entity.id
_entity.type
_entity.pdbx_description
1 polymer ?
#
loop_
_entity_poly.entity_id
_entity_poly.type
_entity_poly.pdbx_seq_one_letter_code
_entity_poly.pdbx_strand_id
1 'polypeptide(L)'
;MDAYEYGELLKNLSKKMENITNIVKPDQLQKRLDEIEEMQQDPNFWNDAEKAGKISQEKTRTERILATYHNANDAVYDAIEYFEMAKAEKDEETLEMLYEDADSLKERTNALEVQMMLSGEHDSNNAIV
;
A
#
# COMPACT_ATOMS: atom_id res chain seq x y z
N MET A 1 -11.37 15.84 17.43
CA MET A 1 -11.79 14.43 17.36
C MET A 1 -11.65 13.86 18.75
N ASP A 2 -12.56 12.97 19.20
CA ASP A 2 -12.38 12.23 20.45
C ASP A 2 -11.93 10.77 20.21
N ALA A 3 -11.61 10.04 21.29
CA ALA A 3 -11.15 8.66 21.21
C ALA A 3 -12.18 7.71 20.57
N TYR A 4 -13.47 8.00 20.70
CA TYR A 4 -14.52 7.19 20.09
C TYR A 4 -14.57 7.43 18.57
N GLU A 5 -14.57 8.70 18.16
CA GLU A 5 -14.53 9.11 16.76
C GLU A 5 -13.29 8.56 16.03
N TYR A 6 -12.12 8.66 16.66
CA TYR A 6 -10.87 8.15 16.09
C TYR A 6 -10.86 6.61 15.98
N GLY A 7 -11.38 5.91 16.98
CA GLY A 7 -11.52 4.46 16.92
C GLY A 7 -12.42 3.99 15.77
N GLU A 8 -13.54 4.68 15.52
CA GLU A 8 -14.40 4.37 14.37
C GLU A 8 -13.74 4.77 13.03
N LEU A 9 -12.93 5.83 12.99
CA LEU A 9 -12.11 6.15 11.81
C LEU A 9 -11.15 5.01 11.50
N LEU A 10 -10.32 4.57 12.45
CA LEU A 10 -9.33 3.50 12.26
C LEU A 10 -9.98 2.20 11.78
N LYS A 11 -11.11 1.82 12.37
CA LYS A 11 -11.90 0.65 11.95
C LYS A 11 -12.39 0.76 10.50
N ASN A 12 -12.78 1.95 10.06
CA ASN A 12 -13.18 2.17 8.67
C ASN A 12 -11.97 2.13 7.72
N LEU A 13 -10.83 2.70 8.12
CA LEU A 13 -9.59 2.65 7.34
C LEU A 13 -9.04 1.22 7.22
N SER A 14 -9.08 0.44 8.30
CA SER A 14 -8.71 -0.99 8.29
C SER A 14 -9.56 -1.78 7.29
N LYS A 15 -10.89 -1.59 7.29
CA LYS A 15 -11.78 -2.24 6.31
C LYS A 15 -11.46 -1.83 4.86
N LYS A 16 -11.12 -0.55 4.64
CA LYS A 16 -10.66 -0.10 3.32
C LYS A 16 -9.36 -0.79 2.93
N MET A 17 -8.41 -0.91 3.84
CA MET A 17 -7.15 -1.62 3.59
C MET A 17 -7.36 -3.11 3.30
N GLU A 18 -8.32 -3.77 3.95
CA GLU A 18 -8.71 -5.15 3.62
C GLU A 18 -9.23 -5.26 2.16
N ASN A 19 -10.11 -4.34 1.75
CA ASN A 19 -10.61 -4.29 0.37
C ASN A 19 -9.49 -4.04 -0.64
N ILE A 20 -8.60 -3.07 -0.34
CA ILE A 20 -7.42 -2.77 -1.15
C ILE A 20 -6.52 -4.00 -1.27
N THR A 21 -6.28 -4.71 -0.15
CA THR A 21 -5.47 -5.93 -0.13
C THR A 21 -6.03 -7.01 -1.07
N ASN A 22 -7.35 -7.17 -1.11
CA ASN A 22 -8.01 -8.12 -2.01
C ASN A 22 -7.86 -7.75 -3.50
N ILE A 23 -7.74 -6.45 -3.82
CA ILE A 23 -7.53 -5.94 -5.18
C ILE A 23 -6.05 -6.07 -5.57
N VAL A 24 -5.16 -5.58 -4.71
CA VAL A 24 -3.70 -5.53 -4.93
C VAL A 24 -3.09 -6.92 -4.95
N LYS A 25 -3.53 -7.80 -4.05
CA LYS A 25 -2.97 -9.14 -3.84
C LYS A 25 -1.45 -9.08 -3.63
N PRO A 26 -0.98 -8.38 -2.58
CA PRO A 26 0.45 -8.10 -2.36
C PRO A 26 1.31 -9.38 -2.37
N ASP A 27 0.82 -10.48 -1.81
CA ASP A 27 1.54 -11.76 -1.83
C ASP A 27 1.81 -12.28 -3.26
N GLN A 28 0.86 -12.07 -4.19
CA GLN A 28 1.01 -12.48 -5.58
C GLN A 28 2.01 -11.57 -6.31
N LEU A 29 1.96 -10.27 -6.03
CA LEU A 29 2.91 -9.30 -6.57
C LEU A 29 4.33 -9.56 -6.07
N GLN A 30 4.49 -9.87 -4.78
CA GLN A 30 5.80 -10.19 -4.20
C GLN A 30 6.37 -11.46 -4.83
N LYS A 31 5.55 -12.51 -4.94
CA LYS A 31 5.96 -13.74 -5.64
C LYS A 31 6.40 -13.46 -7.08
N ARG A 32 5.69 -12.57 -7.78
CA ARG A 32 6.05 -12.18 -9.15
C ARG A 32 7.38 -11.43 -9.21
N LEU A 33 7.69 -10.58 -8.23
CA LEU A 33 9.00 -9.94 -8.12
C LEU A 33 10.10 -10.99 -7.91
N ASP A 34 9.90 -11.93 -7.00
CA ASP A 34 10.87 -13.00 -6.72
C ASP A 34 11.14 -13.84 -7.99
N GLU A 35 10.10 -14.17 -8.76
CA GLU A 35 10.23 -14.85 -10.05
C GLU A 35 11.04 -14.03 -11.07
N ILE A 36 10.79 -12.72 -11.16
CA ILE A 36 11.53 -11.83 -12.06
C ILE A 36 13.00 -11.76 -11.65
N GLU A 37 13.28 -11.70 -10.34
CA GLU A 37 14.65 -11.70 -9.83
C GLU A 37 15.39 -13.00 -10.13
N GLU A 38 14.71 -14.14 -10.01
CA GLU A 38 15.26 -15.43 -10.44
C GLU A 38 15.56 -15.46 -11.95
N MET A 39 14.66 -14.92 -12.78
CA MET A 39 14.90 -14.80 -14.22
C MET A 39 16.12 -13.92 -14.54
N GLN A 40 16.32 -12.83 -13.79
CA GLN A 40 17.45 -11.91 -13.99
C GLN A 40 18.80 -12.53 -13.60
N GLN A 41 18.82 -13.63 -12.84
CA GLN A 41 20.04 -14.38 -12.52
C GLN A 41 20.52 -15.26 -13.69
N ASP A 42 19.66 -15.57 -14.67
CA ASP A 42 20.08 -16.30 -15.88
C ASP A 42 21.00 -15.40 -16.74
N PRO A 43 22.24 -15.82 -17.02
CA PRO A 43 23.15 -15.07 -17.90
C PRO A 43 22.59 -14.79 -19.29
N ASN A 44 21.64 -15.60 -19.77
CA ASN A 44 20.99 -15.44 -21.07
C ASN A 44 19.80 -14.49 -21.06
N PHE A 45 19.34 -14.04 -19.88
CA PHE A 45 18.20 -13.13 -19.76
C PHE A 45 18.40 -11.86 -20.60
N TRP A 46 19.63 -11.33 -20.58
CA TRP A 46 20.00 -10.11 -21.29
C TRP A 46 20.27 -10.31 -22.80
N ASN A 47 20.25 -11.55 -23.30
CA ASN A 47 20.44 -11.82 -24.73
C ASN A 47 19.25 -11.35 -25.58
N ASP A 48 18.05 -11.28 -24.98
CA ASP A 48 16.85 -10.71 -25.60
C ASP A 48 16.50 -9.38 -24.92
N ALA A 49 17.06 -8.30 -25.45
CA ALA A 49 16.90 -6.96 -24.90
C ALA A 49 15.43 -6.48 -24.87
N GLU A 50 14.60 -6.91 -25.85
CA GLU A 50 13.18 -6.55 -25.87
C GLU A 50 12.43 -7.21 -24.71
N LYS A 51 12.64 -8.52 -24.52
CA LYS A 51 12.04 -9.27 -23.43
C LYS A 51 12.54 -8.78 -22.07
N ALA A 52 13.85 -8.59 -21.91
CA ALA A 52 14.44 -8.07 -20.69
C ALA A 52 13.89 -6.68 -20.32
N GLY A 53 13.69 -5.81 -21.32
CA GLY A 53 13.07 -4.50 -21.15
C GLY A 53 11.64 -4.57 -20.63
N LYS A 54 10.79 -5.42 -21.22
CA LYS A 54 9.40 -5.61 -20.78
C LYS A 54 9.33 -6.14 -19.34
N ILE A 55 10.14 -7.15 -19.01
CA ILE A 55 10.18 -7.73 -17.67
C ILE A 55 10.69 -6.72 -16.64
N SER A 56 11.69 -5.90 -16.99
CA SER A 56 12.19 -4.85 -16.10
C SER A 56 11.17 -3.74 -15.86
N GLN A 57 10.37 -3.38 -16.88
CA GLN A 57 9.25 -2.44 -16.70
C GLN A 57 8.16 -3.02 -15.80
N GLU A 58 7.85 -4.30 -15.96
CA GLU A 58 6.93 -5.03 -15.08
C GLU A 58 7.41 -5.03 -13.62
N LYS A 59 8.71 -5.28 -13.40
CA LYS A 59 9.35 -5.22 -12.08
C LYS A 59 9.13 -3.86 -11.42
N THR A 60 9.54 -2.78 -12.09
CA THR A 60 9.43 -1.41 -11.56
C THR A 60 7.98 -1.02 -11.25
N ARG A 61 7.02 -1.43 -12.11
CA ARG A 61 5.60 -1.19 -11.87
C ARG A 61 5.11 -1.93 -10.62
N THR A 62 5.47 -3.20 -10.50
CA THR A 62 5.05 -4.07 -9.39
C THR A 62 5.64 -3.59 -8.06
N GLU A 63 6.94 -3.24 -8.04
CA GLU A 63 7.60 -2.65 -6.86
C GLU A 63 6.92 -1.37 -6.41
N ARG A 64 6.56 -0.48 -7.35
CA ARG A 64 5.86 0.77 -7.02
C ARG A 64 4.50 0.50 -6.36
N ILE A 65 3.73 -0.44 -6.90
CA ILE A 65 2.41 -0.79 -6.35
C ILE A 65 2.57 -1.33 -4.93
N LEU A 66 3.50 -2.28 -4.72
CA LEU A 66 3.77 -2.85 -3.40
C LEU A 66 4.24 -1.79 -2.40
N ALA A 67 5.17 -0.91 -2.79
CA ALA A 67 5.66 0.14 -1.93
C ALA A 67 4.53 1.09 -1.50
N THR A 68 3.67 1.53 -2.43
CA THR A 68 2.51 2.39 -2.07
C THR A 68 1.53 1.66 -1.16
N TYR A 69 1.27 0.37 -1.43
CA TYR A 69 0.42 -0.46 -0.58
C TYR A 69 0.97 -0.58 0.84
N HIS A 70 2.22 -1.00 1.00
CA HIS A 70 2.86 -1.16 2.32
C HIS A 70 2.88 0.15 3.10
N ASN A 71 3.27 1.26 2.48
CA ASN A 71 3.28 2.56 3.15
C ASN A 71 1.92 2.98 3.73
N ALA A 72 0.82 2.69 3.03
CA ALA A 72 -0.53 3.01 3.54
C ALA A 72 -1.00 1.99 4.58
N ASN A 73 -0.72 0.70 4.33
CA ASN A 73 -1.05 -0.40 5.24
C ASN A 73 -0.41 -0.18 6.61
N ASP A 74 0.91 -0.01 6.61
CA ASP A 74 1.71 0.12 7.83
C ASP A 74 1.30 1.39 8.59
N ALA A 75 1.06 2.51 7.90
CA ALA A 75 0.55 3.72 8.56
C ALA A 75 -0.80 3.51 9.28
N VAL A 76 -1.71 2.70 8.73
CA VAL A 76 -3.00 2.41 9.37
C VAL A 76 -2.82 1.48 10.57
N TYR A 77 -2.02 0.42 10.43
CA TYR A 77 -1.80 -0.55 11.51
C TYR A 77 -0.96 0.04 12.66
N ASP A 78 0.05 0.85 12.35
CA ASP A 78 0.83 1.59 13.34
C ASP A 78 -0.07 2.57 14.13
N ALA A 79 -0.95 3.30 13.43
CA ALA A 79 -1.91 4.19 14.08
C ALA A 79 -2.89 3.44 15.00
N ILE A 80 -3.31 2.23 14.62
CA ILE A 80 -4.12 1.35 15.47
C ILE A 80 -3.34 0.95 16.72
N GLU A 81 -2.11 0.46 16.56
CA GLU A 81 -1.26 0.02 17.68
C GLU A 81 -0.98 1.17 18.64
N TYR A 82 -0.55 2.33 18.13
CA TYR A 82 -0.29 3.51 18.96
C TYR A 82 -1.54 4.02 19.67
N PHE A 83 -2.70 3.98 19.01
CA PHE A 83 -3.95 4.36 19.66
C PHE A 83 -4.32 3.44 20.81
N GLU A 84 -4.17 2.12 20.63
CA GLU A 84 -4.44 1.13 21.67
C GLU A 84 -3.48 1.29 22.85
N MET A 85 -2.19 1.48 22.59
CA MET A 85 -1.17 1.74 23.61
C MET A 85 -1.45 3.03 24.39
N ALA A 86 -1.62 4.15 23.69
CA ALA A 86 -1.85 5.46 24.31
C ALA A 86 -3.12 5.46 25.17
N LYS A 87 -4.19 4.78 24.71
CA LYS A 87 -5.41 4.62 25.49
C LYS A 87 -5.21 3.76 26.74
N ALA A 88 -4.44 2.68 26.65
CA ALA A 88 -4.14 1.81 27.79
C ALA A 88 -3.31 2.54 28.86
N GLU A 89 -2.35 3.35 28.42
CA GLU A 89 -1.44 4.12 29.26
C GLU A 89 -2.04 5.45 29.74
N LYS A 90 -3.18 5.87 29.19
CA LYS A 90 -3.81 7.19 29.39
C LYS A 90 -2.87 8.34 29.00
N ASP A 91 -2.13 8.14 27.92
CA ASP A 91 -1.27 9.15 27.32
C ASP A 91 -2.10 10.07 26.42
N GLU A 92 -2.57 11.18 27.00
CA GLU A 92 -3.38 12.18 26.30
C GLU A 92 -2.59 12.93 25.21
N GLU A 93 -1.28 13.11 25.38
CA GLU A 93 -0.43 13.81 24.40
C GLU A 93 -0.30 12.99 23.11
N THR A 94 -0.04 11.68 23.23
CA THR A 94 0.01 10.79 22.07
C THR A 94 -1.35 10.67 21.39
N LEU A 95 -2.45 10.65 22.15
CA LEU A 95 -3.80 10.65 21.57
C LEU A 95 -4.06 11.93 20.76
N GLU A 96 -3.69 13.11 21.27
CA GLU A 96 -3.84 14.36 20.55
C GLU A 96 -3.04 14.38 19.24
N MET A 97 -1.79 13.92 19.25
CA MET A 97 -0.98 13.80 18.03
C MET A 97 -1.64 12.88 16.99
N LEU A 98 -2.16 11.73 17.41
CA LEU A 98 -2.87 10.81 16.51
C LEU A 98 -4.13 11.44 15.90
N TYR A 99 -4.83 12.28 16.66
CA TYR A 99 -6.00 13.00 16.16
C TYR A 99 -5.65 14.08 15.14
N GLU A 100 -4.52 14.76 15.31
CA GLU A 100 -4.01 15.74 14.34
C GLU A 100 -3.62 15.08 13.01
N ASP A 101 -3.06 13.86 13.06
CA ASP A 101 -2.66 13.11 11.87
C ASP A 101 -3.81 12.36 11.16
N ALA A 102 -5.00 12.34 11.76
CA ALA A 102 -6.16 11.57 11.30
C ALA A 102 -6.54 11.86 9.84
N ASP A 103 -6.53 13.14 9.43
CA ASP A 103 -6.88 13.53 8.08
C ASP A 103 -5.82 13.08 7.07
N SER A 104 -4.53 13.17 7.42
CA SER A 104 -3.46 12.68 6.54
C SER A 104 -3.57 11.17 6.33
N LEU A 105 -3.85 10.40 7.40
CA LEU A 105 -4.00 8.96 7.32
C LEU A 105 -5.18 8.57 6.41
N LYS A 106 -6.29 9.29 6.53
CA LYS A 106 -7.47 9.12 5.69
C LYS A 106 -7.19 9.45 4.23
N GLU A 107 -6.51 10.57 3.94
CA GLU A 107 -6.16 10.97 2.58
C GLU A 107 -5.26 9.95 1.90
N ARG A 108 -4.23 9.45 2.59
CA ARG A 108 -3.33 8.42 2.08
C ARG A 108 -4.07 7.14 1.70
N THR A 109 -4.95 6.67 2.60
CA THR A 109 -5.75 5.46 2.38
C THR A 109 -6.71 5.62 1.19
N ASN A 110 -7.38 6.77 1.10
CA ASN A 110 -8.31 7.05 0.00
C ASN A 110 -7.58 7.20 -1.35
N ALA A 111 -6.41 7.83 -1.37
CA ALA A 111 -5.61 7.98 -2.57
C ALA A 111 -5.18 6.61 -3.13
N LEU A 112 -4.75 5.70 -2.25
CA LEU A 112 -4.43 4.33 -2.62
C LEU A 112 -5.67 3.59 -3.14
N GLU A 113 -6.81 3.70 -2.46
CA GLU A 113 -8.07 3.09 -2.89
C GLU A 113 -8.44 3.48 -4.33
N VAL A 114 -8.43 4.79 -4.62
CA VAL A 114 -8.72 5.32 -5.96
C VAL A 114 -7.70 4.80 -6.98
N GLN A 115 -6.41 4.84 -6.64
CA GLN A 115 -5.36 4.34 -7.53
C GLN A 115 -5.57 2.86 -7.89
N MET A 116 -5.96 2.03 -6.93
CA MET A 116 -6.18 0.60 -7.14
C MET A 116 -7.44 0.31 -7.94
N MET A 117 -8.52 1.08 -7.73
CA MET A 117 -9.73 0.99 -8.57
C MET A 117 -9.43 1.33 -10.03
N LEU A 118 -8.65 2.39 -10.29
CA LEU A 118 -8.28 2.79 -11.65
C LEU A 118 -7.35 1.76 -12.31
N SER A 119 -6.47 1.13 -11.52
CA SER A 119 -5.55 0.09 -12.00
C SER A 119 -6.25 -1.23 -12.37
N GLY A 120 -7.42 -1.51 -11.79
CA GLY A 120 -8.11 -2.80 -11.87
C GLY A 120 -9.12 -2.96 -13.02
N GLU A 121 -9.77 -1.89 -13.48
CA GLU A 121 -10.83 -2.01 -14.51
C GLU A 121 -10.46 -1.49 -15.91
N HIS A 122 -9.56 -0.51 -16.09
CA HIS A 122 -9.44 0.15 -17.40
C HIS A 122 -8.07 0.67 -17.86
N ASP A 123 -6.96 0.42 -17.16
CA ASP A 123 -5.70 1.13 -17.46
C ASP A 123 -4.64 0.34 -18.24
N SER A 124 -5.04 -0.70 -18.97
CA SER A 124 -4.21 -1.29 -20.04
C SER A 124 -3.95 -0.32 -21.20
N ASN A 125 -4.49 0.90 -21.15
CA ASN A 125 -4.29 1.94 -22.14
C ASN A 125 -3.39 3.05 -21.60
N ASN A 126 -2.07 2.84 -21.67
CA ASN A 126 -1.04 3.87 -21.79
C ASN A 126 -1.39 5.27 -21.22
N ALA A 127 -1.26 5.46 -19.91
CA ALA A 127 -0.97 6.78 -19.37
C ALA A 127 0.57 6.99 -19.42
N ILE A 128 1.08 7.28 -20.63
CA ILE A 128 2.38 7.91 -20.81
C ILE A 128 2.17 9.41 -20.53
N VAL A 129 2.95 9.98 -19.62
CA VAL A 129 3.16 11.44 -19.52
C VAL A 129 4.54 11.77 -20.07
#